data_AF-A0A2S9FNU1-F1
#
_entry.id   AF-A0A2S9FNU1-F1
#
_cell.length_a   1.000
_cell.length_b   1.000
_cell.length_c   1.000
_cell.angle_alpha   90.00
_cell.angle_beta   90.00
_cell.angle_gamma   90.00
#
_symmetry.space_group_name_H-M   'P 1'
#
loop_
_entity.id
_entity.type
_entity.pdbx_description
1 polymer ?
#
loop_
_entity_poly.entity_id
_entity_poly.type
_entity_poly.pdbx_seq_one_letter_code
_entity_poly.pdbx_strand_id
1 'polypeptide(L)' 'PQECRGFYAEHVEADAVHEQVVRTDVVGDLVAREPGLDRDVVFGIRAFDLVENRLADHLMECWQAGRTSLRRPLN' A
#
# COMPACT_ATOMS: atom_id res chain seq x y z
N PRO A 1 0.74 -14.46 -19.15
CA PRO A 1 1.98 -14.24 -19.92
C PRO A 1 3.21 -14.42 -19.03
N GLN A 2 4.38 -14.69 -19.60
CA GLN A 2 5.62 -14.94 -18.84
C GLN A 2 6.10 -13.65 -18.14
N GLU A 3 5.89 -12.52 -18.80
CA GLU A 3 6.21 -11.17 -18.35
C GLU A 3 5.42 -10.78 -17.10
N CYS A 4 4.11 -11.09 -17.07
CA CYS A 4 3.29 -10.86 -15.87
C CYS A 4 3.81 -11.67 -14.68
N ARG A 5 4.23 -12.93 -14.91
CA ARG A 5 4.76 -13.78 -13.84
C ARG A 5 6.09 -13.26 -13.31
N GLY A 6 6.98 -12.81 -14.20
CA GLY A 6 8.24 -12.17 -13.80
C GLY A 6 8.02 -10.90 -12.98
N PHE A 7 7.10 -10.05 -13.41
CA PHE A 7 6.74 -8.82 -12.69
C PHE A 7 6.25 -9.09 -11.26
N TYR A 8 5.32 -10.04 -11.07
CA TYR A 8 4.81 -10.36 -9.74
C TYR A 8 5.83 -11.13 -8.88
N ALA A 9 6.70 -11.96 -9.47
CA ALA A 9 7.75 -12.65 -8.73
C ALA A 9 8.78 -11.66 -8.15
N GLU A 10 9.19 -10.66 -8.95
CA GLU A 10 10.08 -9.59 -8.48
C GLU A 10 9.48 -8.85 -7.28
N HIS A 11 8.18 -8.52 -7.30
CA HIS A 11 7.53 -7.84 -6.17
C HIS A 11 7.54 -8.68 -4.89
N VAL A 12 7.36 -9.99 -4.99
CA VAL A 12 7.43 -10.87 -3.82
C VAL A 12 8.82 -10.84 -3.17
N GLU A 13 9.89 -10.85 -3.98
CA GLU A 13 11.27 -10.82 -3.48
C GLU A 13 11.67 -9.43 -3.00
N ALA A 14 11.31 -8.38 -3.74
CA ALA A 14 11.65 -7.00 -3.45
C ALA A 14 10.89 -6.43 -2.24
N ASP A 15 9.66 -6.88 -1.97
CA ASP A 15 8.84 -6.36 -0.86
C ASP A 15 9.46 -6.67 0.50
N ALA A 16 10.07 -7.85 0.67
CA ALA A 16 10.72 -8.23 1.92
C ALA A 16 11.95 -7.35 2.23
N VAL A 17 12.70 -6.95 1.20
CA VAL A 17 13.84 -6.02 1.36
C VAL A 17 13.35 -4.58 1.52
N HIS A 18 12.32 -4.18 0.77
CA HIS A 18 11.72 -2.86 0.88
C HIS A 18 11.15 -2.59 2.27
N GLU A 19 10.49 -3.56 2.90
CA GLU A 19 9.97 -3.40 4.26
C GLU A 19 11.10 -3.02 5.23
N GLN A 20 12.21 -3.75 5.20
CA GLN A 20 13.31 -3.54 6.12
C GLN A 20 14.00 -2.18 5.91
N VAL A 21 14.22 -1.79 4.65
CA VAL A 21 14.79 -0.49 4.27
C VAL A 21 13.85 0.65 4.69
N VAL A 22 12.55 0.56 4.39
CA VAL A 22 11.58 1.59 4.76
C VAL A 22 11.49 1.72 6.27
N ARG A 23 11.42 0.60 7.00
CA ARG A 23 11.32 0.60 8.45
C ARG A 23 12.56 1.19 9.12
N THR A 24 13.74 0.76 8.70
CA THR A 24 14.99 1.03 9.42
C THR A 24 15.66 2.29 8.89
N ASP A 25 15.91 2.34 7.58
CA ASP A 25 16.77 3.37 6.96
C ASP A 25 15.99 4.63 6.57
N VAL A 26 14.66 4.53 6.44
CA VAL A 26 13.82 5.68 6.08
C VAL A 26 13.06 6.21 7.29
N VAL A 27 12.16 5.41 7.86
CA VAL A 27 11.31 5.83 8.98
C VAL A 27 12.13 5.95 10.26
N GLY A 28 12.99 4.98 10.55
CA GLY A 28 13.88 5.00 11.71
C GLY A 28 14.78 6.24 11.71
N ASP A 29 15.49 6.48 10.62
CA ASP A 29 16.35 7.66 10.46
C ASP A 29 15.58 8.98 10.54
N LEU A 30 14.39 9.07 9.93
CA LEU A 30 13.54 10.26 10.02
C LEU A 30 13.15 10.58 11.47
N VAL A 31 12.63 9.60 12.19
CA VAL A 31 12.19 9.78 13.58
C VAL A 31 13.38 10.07 14.51
N ALA A 32 14.55 9.48 14.24
CA ALA A 32 15.76 9.78 15.00
C ALA A 32 16.21 11.24 14.82
N ARG A 33 16.10 11.79 13.60
CA ARG A 33 16.46 13.17 13.27
C ARG A 33 15.40 14.18 13.72
N GLU A 34 14.13 13.79 13.66
CA GLU A 34 12.98 14.65 13.95
C GLU A 34 11.98 13.95 14.89
N PRO A 35 12.31 13.82 16.20
CA PRO A 35 11.49 13.05 17.16
C PRO A 35 10.05 13.57 17.32
N GLY A 36 9.80 14.84 17.00
CA GLY A 36 8.47 15.44 17.05
C GLY A 36 7.49 14.83 16.04
N LEU A 37 7.99 14.17 14.98
CA LEU A 37 7.17 13.58 13.92
C LEU A 37 6.67 12.16 14.25
N ASP A 38 7.12 11.52 15.33
CA ASP A 38 6.77 10.13 15.67
C ASP A 38 5.26 9.87 15.60
N ARG A 39 4.48 10.76 16.22
CA ARG A 39 3.01 10.65 16.23
C ARG A 39 2.39 10.85 14.85
N ASP A 40 2.94 11.74 14.05
CA ASP A 40 2.44 12.05 12.72
C ASP A 40 2.75 10.92 11.73
N VAL A 41 3.93 10.29 11.85
CA VAL A 41 4.31 9.08 11.11
C VAL A 41 3.34 7.95 11.42
N VAL A 42 3.10 7.66 12.70
CA VAL A 42 2.15 6.60 13.11
C VAL A 42 0.73 6.92 12.63
N PHE A 43 0.31 8.18 12.71
CA PHE A 43 -0.97 8.61 12.17
C PHE A 43 -1.06 8.38 10.66
N GLY A 44 -0.03 8.77 9.92
CA GLY A 44 0.04 8.59 8.46
C GLY A 44 -0.09 7.13 8.04
N ILE A 45 0.64 6.22 8.71
CA ILE A 45 0.57 4.77 8.47
C ILE A 45 -0.86 4.26 8.66
N ARG A 46 -1.49 4.61 9.80
CA ARG A 46 -2.86 4.17 10.09
C ARG A 46 -3.90 4.76 9.14
N ALA A 47 -3.71 6.01 8.73
CA ALA A 47 -4.58 6.67 7.77
C ALA A 47 -4.47 6.02 6.39
N PHE A 48 -3.25 5.67 5.97
CA PHE A 48 -3.00 4.93 4.74
C PHE A 48 -3.69 3.57 4.77
N ASP A 49 -3.44 2.75 5.80
CA ASP A 49 -4.07 1.43 5.95
C ASP A 49 -5.60 1.53 5.89
N LEU A 50 -6.19 2.53 6.53
CA LEU A 50 -7.64 2.71 6.52
C LEU A 50 -8.19 3.02 5.13
N VAL A 51 -7.52 3.86 4.35
CA VAL A 51 -7.98 4.26 3.01
C VAL A 51 -7.76 3.12 2.02
N GLU A 52 -6.59 2.47 2.05
CA GLU A 52 -6.28 1.34 1.18
C GLU A 52 -7.21 0.16 1.41
N ASN A 53 -7.47 -0.21 2.68
CA ASN A 53 -8.41 -1.29 2.99
C ASN A 53 -9.81 -1.01 2.45
N ARG A 54 -10.32 0.22 2.63
CA ARG A 54 -11.64 0.60 2.08
C ARG A 54 -11.68 0.54 0.56
N LEU A 55 -10.59 0.93 -0.11
CA LEU A 55 -10.50 0.84 -1.56
C LEU A 55 -10.48 -0.62 -2.01
N ALA A 56 -9.64 -1.45 -1.38
CA ALA A 56 -9.54 -2.87 -1.67
C ALA A 56 -10.90 -3.57 -1.47
N ASP A 57 -11.57 -3.34 -0.35
CA ASP A 57 -12.90 -3.88 -0.05
C ASP A 57 -13.92 -3.48 -1.15
N HIS A 58 -14.01 -2.19 -1.49
CA HIS A 58 -14.90 -1.71 -2.54
C HIS A 58 -14.63 -2.35 -3.90
N LEU A 59 -13.35 -2.45 -4.30
CA LEU A 59 -12.96 -3.09 -5.56
C LEU A 59 -13.34 -4.56 -5.58
N MET A 60 -13.09 -5.28 -4.50
CA MET A 60 -13.37 -6.71 -4.39
C MET A 60 -14.87 -7.00 -4.33
N GLU A 61 -15.65 -6.21 -3.60
CA GLU A 61 -17.12 -6.30 -3.56
C GLU A 61 -17.74 -6.09 -4.95
N CYS A 62 -17.31 -5.04 -5.67
CA CYS A 62 -17.78 -4.79 -7.04
C CYS A 62 -17.42 -5.93 -7.99
N TRP A 63 -16.18 -6.43 -7.91
CA TRP A 63 -15.70 -7.56 -8.71
C TRP A 63 -16.53 -8.83 -8.46
N GLN A 64 -16.72 -9.21 -7.20
CA GLN A 64 -17.52 -10.38 -6.82
C GLN A 64 -18.97 -10.26 -7.26
N ALA A 65 -19.52 -9.04 -7.25
CA ALA A 65 -20.88 -8.76 -7.71
C ALA A 65 -21.00 -8.62 -9.25
N GLY A 66 -19.90 -8.71 -10.01
CA GLY A 66 -19.91 -8.51 -11.46
C GLY A 66 -20.32 -7.10 -11.91
N ARG A 67 -20.09 -6.08 -11.08
CA ARG A 67 -20.45 -4.67 -11.34
C ARG A 67 -19.19 -3.81 -11.45
N THR A 68 -19.30 -2.66 -12.13
CA THR A 68 -18.20 -1.68 -12.18
C THR A 68 -17.93 -1.07 -10.79
N SER A 69 -16.66 -0.86 -10.47
CA SER A 69 -16.22 -0.12 -9.28
C SER A 69 -16.12 1.39 -9.51
N LEU A 70 -16.32 1.84 -10.76
CA LEU A 70 -16.28 3.25 -11.11
C LEU A 70 -17.48 3.99 -10.50
N ARG A 71 -17.23 5.20 -9.99
CA ARG A 71 -18.31 6.08 -9.48
C ARG A 71 -19.32 6.48 -10.55
N ARG A 72 -18.92 6.45 -11.83
CA ARG A 72 -19.77 6.67 -12.99
C ARG A 72 -19.40 5.64 -14.06
N PRO A 73 -20.38 5.03 -14.75
CA PRO A 73 -20.09 4.13 -15.87
C PRO A 73 -19.25 4.82 -16.95
N LEU A 74 -18.42 4.04 -17.65
CA LEU A 74 -17.84 4.50 -18.92
C LEU A 74 -18.97 4.49 -19.94
N ASN A 75 -19.28 5.65 -20.51
CA ASN A 75 -20.24 5.79 -21.60
C ASN A 75 -19.74 5.07 -22.86
#